data_AF-A0A3D0KJF4-F1
#
_entry.id   AF-A0A3D0KJF4-F1
#
_cell.length_a   1.000
_cell.length_b   1.000
_cell.length_c   1.000
_cell.angle_alpha   90.00
_cell.angle_beta   90.00
_cell.angle_gamma   90.00
#
_symmetry.space_group_name_H-M   'P 1'
#
loop_
_entity.id
_entity.type
_entity.pdbx_description
1 polymer ?
#
loop_
_entity_poly.entity_id
_entity_poly.type
_entity_poly.pdbx_seq_one_letter_code
_entity_poly.pdbx_strand_id
1 'polypeptide(L)'
;MSPRSRTNQLLYQAELLVGLPAGNDEHAQARQMAIEESALALFELALNSLLKEVTEHARLNEHGWQVLLNEKGPAVAELQRLRDMLQQPDSWLHWLVGKIEKLHSDEGASKRAVQNPSMIAVGSQVSVAEQLLTNLHAAKRDIAALRETSQEW
;
A
#
# COMPACT_ATOMS: atom_id res chain seq x y z
N MET A 1 7.28 -21.41 -1.61
CA MET A 1 6.63 -20.33 -2.39
C MET A 1 7.70 -19.28 -2.67
N SER A 2 7.88 -18.79 -3.90
CA SER A 2 8.89 -17.77 -4.19
C SER A 2 8.48 -16.38 -3.65
N PRO A 3 9.43 -15.47 -3.34
CA PRO A 3 9.13 -14.09 -2.97
C PRO A 3 8.19 -13.39 -3.96
N ARG A 4 8.45 -13.55 -5.26
CA ARG A 4 7.59 -13.05 -6.34
C ARG A 4 6.14 -13.54 -6.28
N SER A 5 5.95 -14.84 -6.05
CA SER A 5 4.62 -15.43 -5.89
C SER A 5 3.90 -14.86 -4.67
N ARG A 6 4.63 -14.63 -3.56
CA ARG A 6 4.07 -14.04 -2.34
C ARG A 6 3.62 -12.60 -2.56
N THR A 7 4.43 -11.78 -3.21
CA THR A 7 4.07 -10.38 -3.54
C THR A 7 2.79 -10.34 -4.37
N ASN A 8 2.69 -11.16 -5.42
CA ASN A 8 1.50 -11.21 -6.26
C ASN A 8 0.25 -11.68 -5.51
N GLN A 9 0.38 -12.70 -4.66
CA GLN A 9 -0.71 -13.21 -3.85
C GLN A 9 -1.28 -12.12 -2.93
N LEU A 10 -0.41 -11.38 -2.24
CA LEU A 10 -0.83 -10.35 -1.28
C LEU A 10 -1.51 -9.17 -1.98
N LEU A 11 -0.98 -8.71 -3.12
CA LEU A 11 -1.63 -7.66 -3.92
C LEU A 11 -3.01 -8.07 -4.41
N TYR A 12 -3.16 -9.33 -4.84
CA TYR A 12 -4.45 -9.86 -5.27
C TYR A 12 -5.44 -10.01 -4.11
N GLN A 13 -4.98 -10.49 -2.96
CA GLN A 13 -5.82 -10.58 -1.76
C GLN A 13 -6.30 -9.22 -1.27
N ALA A 14 -5.44 -8.20 -1.29
CA ALA A 14 -5.82 -6.83 -0.95
C ALA A 14 -6.93 -6.31 -1.88
N GLU A 15 -6.77 -6.51 -3.19
CA GLU A 15 -7.78 -6.13 -4.19
C GLU A 15 -9.12 -6.85 -3.97
N LEU A 16 -9.09 -8.16 -3.70
CA LEU A 16 -10.30 -8.93 -3.40
C LEU A 16 -11.01 -8.42 -2.14
N LEU A 17 -10.25 -8.07 -1.09
CA LEU A 17 -10.84 -7.52 0.14
C LEU A 17 -11.59 -6.22 -0.14
N VAL A 18 -11.00 -5.30 -0.92
CA VAL A 18 -11.66 -4.02 -1.24
C VAL A 18 -12.97 -4.23 -2.02
N GLY A 19 -13.07 -5.31 -2.80
CA GLY A 19 -14.28 -5.67 -3.52
C GLY A 19 -15.40 -6.29 -2.66
N LEU A 20 -15.16 -6.57 -1.38
CA LEU A 20 -16.17 -7.16 -0.50
C LEU A 20 -17.31 -6.16 -0.22
N PRO A 21 -18.57 -6.59 -0.28
CA PRO A 21 -19.69 -5.72 0.04
C PRO A 21 -19.72 -5.44 1.54
N ALA A 22 -19.76 -4.16 1.91
CA ALA A 22 -19.96 -3.76 3.30
C ALA A 22 -21.39 -4.02 3.81
N GLY A 23 -22.35 -4.31 2.92
CA GLY A 23 -23.77 -4.47 3.26
C GLY A 23 -24.50 -3.13 3.45
N ASN A 24 -25.77 -3.19 3.87
CA ASN A 24 -26.66 -2.03 4.00
C ASN A 24 -27.39 -1.98 5.36
N ASP A 25 -26.85 -2.64 6.37
CA ASP A 25 -27.35 -2.61 7.75
C ASP A 25 -26.62 -1.57 8.62
N GLU A 26 -26.95 -1.52 9.91
CA GLU A 26 -26.36 -0.61 10.90
C GLU A 26 -24.85 -0.78 11.11
N HIS A 27 -24.28 -1.91 10.69
CA HIS A 27 -22.84 -2.19 10.79
C HIS A 27 -22.09 -1.95 9.48
N ALA A 28 -22.77 -1.53 8.41
CA ALA A 28 -22.16 -1.35 7.10
C ALA A 28 -20.94 -0.42 7.14
N GLN A 29 -21.02 0.69 7.86
CA GLN A 29 -19.89 1.61 7.98
C GLN A 29 -18.69 0.99 8.71
N ALA A 30 -18.92 0.30 9.82
CA ALA A 30 -17.86 -0.36 10.58
C ALA A 30 -17.19 -1.47 9.76
N ARG A 31 -17.98 -2.27 9.02
CA ARG A 31 -17.45 -3.28 8.10
C ARG A 31 -16.63 -2.66 6.97
N GLN A 32 -17.11 -1.57 6.38
CA GLN A 32 -16.35 -0.86 5.34
C GLN A 32 -14.99 -0.39 5.86
N MET A 33 -14.93 0.18 7.07
CA MET A 33 -13.67 0.60 7.68
C MET A 33 -12.74 -0.60 7.95
N ALA A 34 -13.28 -1.70 8.50
CA ALA A 34 -12.50 -2.91 8.75
C ALA A 34 -11.94 -3.52 7.45
N ILE A 35 -12.72 -3.52 6.37
CA ILE A 35 -12.29 -3.96 5.04
C ILE A 35 -11.15 -3.08 4.52
N GLU A 36 -11.30 -1.75 4.60
CA GLU A 36 -10.30 -0.78 4.15
C GLU A 36 -8.97 -0.95 4.90
N GLU A 37 -8.99 -1.04 6.23
CA GLU A 37 -7.77 -1.24 7.03
C GLU A 37 -7.13 -2.61 6.81
N SER A 38 -7.95 -3.66 6.65
CA SER A 38 -7.44 -5.01 6.35
C SER A 38 -6.77 -5.06 4.98
N ALA A 39 -7.35 -4.42 3.98
CA ALA A 39 -6.76 -4.31 2.65
C ALA A 39 -5.45 -3.51 2.68
N LEU A 40 -5.39 -2.43 3.46
CA LEU A 40 -4.18 -1.65 3.65
C LEU A 40 -3.06 -2.45 4.35
N ALA A 41 -3.40 -3.23 5.37
CA ALA A 41 -2.45 -4.13 6.04
C ALA A 41 -1.90 -5.20 5.08
N LEU A 42 -2.74 -5.77 4.21
CA LEU A 42 -2.27 -6.68 3.16
C LEU A 42 -1.38 -5.98 2.14
N PHE A 43 -1.65 -4.71 1.82
CA PHE A 43 -0.82 -3.93 0.91
C PHE A 43 0.55 -3.63 1.54
N GLU A 44 0.62 -3.33 2.84
CA GLU A 44 1.89 -3.25 3.57
C GLU A 44 2.67 -4.58 3.52
N LEU A 45 1.99 -5.70 3.77
CA LEU A 45 2.64 -7.01 3.65
C LEU A 45 3.16 -7.26 2.24
N ALA A 46 2.42 -6.83 1.22
CA ALA A 46 2.85 -6.91 -0.18
C ALA A 46 4.10 -6.05 -0.43
N LEU A 47 4.18 -4.84 0.12
CA LEU A 47 5.35 -3.97 0.05
C LEU A 47 6.58 -4.64 0.68
N ASN A 48 6.46 -5.17 1.90
CA ASN A 48 7.55 -5.90 2.55
C ASN A 48 7.98 -7.15 1.75
N SER A 49 7.02 -7.85 1.12
CA SER A 49 7.31 -8.98 0.24
C SER A 49 8.05 -8.54 -1.03
N LEU A 50 7.64 -7.44 -1.64
CA LEU A 50 8.30 -6.84 -2.82
C LEU A 50 9.75 -6.47 -2.49
N LEU A 51 9.96 -5.81 -1.35
CA LEU A 51 11.30 -5.42 -0.93
C LEU A 51 12.23 -6.62 -0.75
N LYS A 52 11.75 -7.70 -0.14
CA LYS A 52 12.49 -8.97 -0.05
C LYS A 52 12.77 -9.57 -1.42
N GLU A 53 11.79 -9.54 -2.32
CA GLU A 53 11.92 -10.02 -3.69
C GLU A 53 13.02 -9.26 -4.46
N VAL A 54 12.99 -7.93 -4.47
CA VAL A 54 13.94 -7.13 -5.27
C VAL A 54 15.33 -7.01 -4.64
N THR A 55 15.46 -7.37 -3.36
CA THR A 55 16.74 -7.37 -2.64
C THR A 55 17.29 -8.76 -2.37
N GLU A 56 16.72 -9.82 -2.98
CA GLU A 56 17.09 -11.22 -2.73
C GLU A 56 18.60 -11.47 -2.94
N HIS A 57 19.21 -10.80 -3.92
CA HIS A 57 20.64 -10.89 -4.23
C HIS A 57 21.55 -10.16 -3.23
N ALA A 58 21.02 -9.18 -2.50
CA ALA A 58 21.80 -8.26 -1.65
C ALA A 58 22.08 -8.80 -0.23
N ARG A 59 21.51 -9.95 0.15
CA ARG A 59 21.74 -10.63 1.45
C ARG A 59 21.64 -9.70 2.67
N LEU A 60 20.62 -8.84 2.68
CA LEU A 60 20.40 -7.87 3.74
C LEU A 60 19.94 -8.56 5.03
N ASN A 61 20.30 -7.98 6.19
CA ASN A 61 19.91 -8.50 7.51
C ASN A 61 18.53 -8.04 7.97
N GLU A 62 18.00 -6.97 7.38
CA GLU A 62 16.71 -6.38 7.74
C GLU A 62 15.89 -6.09 6.47
N HIS A 63 14.58 -6.30 6.58
CA HIS A 63 13.66 -6.24 5.44
C HIS A 63 12.41 -5.40 5.70
N GLY A 64 12.40 -4.62 6.79
CA GLY A 64 11.33 -3.67 7.07
C GLY A 64 11.38 -2.50 6.09
N TRP A 65 10.23 -2.10 5.56
CA TRP A 65 10.15 -0.99 4.60
C TRP A 65 10.69 0.32 5.18
N GLN A 66 10.52 0.58 6.48
CA GLN A 66 11.04 1.78 7.14
C GLN A 66 12.57 1.88 7.05
N VAL A 67 13.27 0.75 7.08
CA VAL A 67 14.73 0.68 6.99
C VAL A 67 15.18 0.69 5.54
N LEU A 68 14.52 -0.11 4.70
CA LEU A 68 14.93 -0.26 3.29
C LEU A 68 14.62 0.98 2.45
N LEU A 69 13.53 1.68 2.73
CA LEU A 69 13.13 2.92 2.03
C LEU A 69 13.66 4.19 2.71
N ASN A 70 14.44 4.07 3.79
CA ASN A 70 15.13 5.21 4.36
C ASN A 70 16.15 5.79 3.38
N GLU A 71 16.34 7.11 3.36
CA GLU A 71 17.36 7.79 2.54
C GLU A 71 18.78 7.23 2.75
N LYS A 72 19.09 6.80 3.98
CA LYS A 72 20.37 6.19 4.36
C LYS A 72 20.34 4.65 4.31
N GLY A 73 19.30 4.07 3.73
CA GLY A 73 19.16 2.63 3.59
C GLY A 73 20.21 2.03 2.63
N PRO A 74 20.21 0.71 2.42
CA PRO A 74 21.19 0.03 1.58
C PRO A 74 21.26 0.60 0.16
N ALA A 75 22.47 0.64 -0.41
CA ALA A 75 22.75 1.13 -1.76
C ALA A 75 22.44 0.06 -2.82
N VAL A 76 21.16 -0.29 -2.95
CA VAL A 76 20.63 -1.21 -3.98
C VAL A 76 19.83 -0.40 -4.99
N ALA A 77 20.04 -0.62 -6.29
CA ALA A 77 19.45 0.20 -7.36
C ALA A 77 17.92 0.17 -7.34
N GLU A 78 17.32 -1.00 -7.08
CA GLU A 78 15.87 -1.19 -6.95
C GLU A 78 15.33 -0.40 -5.76
N LEU A 79 16.05 -0.38 -4.63
CA LEU A 79 15.66 0.41 -3.47
C LEU A 79 15.76 1.91 -3.76
N GLN A 80 16.78 2.35 -4.51
CA GLN A 80 16.90 3.76 -4.89
C GLN A 80 15.70 4.19 -5.75
N ARG A 81 15.30 3.37 -6.73
CA ARG A 81 14.13 3.66 -7.56
C ARG A 81 12.83 3.74 -6.75
N LEU A 82 12.67 2.85 -5.77
CA LEU A 82 11.52 2.92 -4.85
C LEU A 82 11.60 4.16 -3.95
N ARG A 83 12.78 4.59 -3.49
CA ARG A 83 12.94 5.85 -2.74
C ARG A 83 12.58 7.06 -3.60
N ASP A 84 13.03 7.09 -4.85
CA ASP A 84 12.70 8.17 -5.79
C ASP A 84 11.20 8.24 -6.04
N MET A 85 10.53 7.07 -6.13
CA MET A 85 9.07 6.97 -6.22
C MET A 85 8.37 7.46 -4.95
N LEU A 86 8.89 7.12 -3.76
CA LEU A 86 8.36 7.59 -2.47
C LEU A 86 8.39 9.14 -2.35
N GLN A 87 9.33 9.80 -3.01
CA GLN A 87 9.41 11.27 -3.05
C GLN A 87 8.41 11.92 -4.01
N GLN A 88 7.76 11.13 -4.88
CA GLN A 88 6.74 11.64 -5.83
C GLN A 88 5.36 11.64 -5.16
N PRO A 89 4.73 12.80 -4.90
CA PRO A 89 3.46 12.87 -4.15
C PRO A 89 2.30 12.11 -4.79
N ASP A 90 2.30 12.00 -6.12
CA ASP A 90 1.27 11.29 -6.89
C ASP A 90 1.52 9.79 -7.02
N SER A 91 2.62 9.27 -6.45
CA SER A 91 2.94 7.85 -6.54
C SER A 91 2.13 7.02 -5.54
N TRP A 92 1.88 5.77 -5.93
CA TRP A 92 1.21 4.81 -5.05
C TRP A 92 2.01 4.52 -3.78
N LEU A 93 3.33 4.60 -3.85
CA LEU A 93 4.20 4.31 -2.72
C LEU A 93 4.18 5.45 -1.70
N HIS A 94 4.18 6.70 -2.16
CA HIS A 94 3.97 7.87 -1.31
C HIS A 94 2.63 7.80 -0.58
N TRP A 95 1.56 7.54 -1.33
CA TRP A 95 0.23 7.38 -0.77
C TRP A 95 0.17 6.22 0.25
N LEU A 96 0.76 5.06 -0.09
CA LEU A 96 0.73 3.88 0.76
C LEU A 96 1.45 4.10 2.09
N VAL A 97 2.67 4.66 2.06
CA VAL A 97 3.46 4.94 3.28
C VAL A 97 2.69 5.87 4.21
N GLY A 98 2.14 6.98 3.69
CA GLY A 98 1.34 7.90 4.50
C GLY A 98 0.06 7.27 5.07
N LYS A 99 -0.48 6.22 4.44
CA LYS A 99 -1.63 5.45 4.97
C LYS A 99 -1.21 4.43 6.02
N ILE A 100 -0.09 3.73 5.83
CA ILE A 100 0.45 2.76 6.79
C ILE A 100 0.86 3.46 8.08
N GLU A 101 1.47 4.65 8.00
CA GLU A 101 1.81 5.44 9.19
C GLU A 101 0.57 5.77 10.02
N LYS A 102 -0.56 6.09 9.38
CA LYS A 102 -1.85 6.27 10.07
C LYS A 102 -2.40 4.96 10.62
N LEU A 103 -2.25 3.85 9.88
CA LEU A 103 -2.68 2.52 10.33
C LEU A 103 -1.94 2.09 11.60
N HIS A 104 -0.65 2.42 11.72
CA HIS A 104 0.16 2.11 12.90
C HIS A 104 -0.04 3.10 14.05
N SER A 105 -0.74 4.21 13.82
CA SER A 105 -1.08 5.19 14.86
C SER A 105 -2.34 4.79 15.63
N ASP A 106 -2.53 5.36 16.82
CA ASP A 106 -3.75 5.17 17.62
C ASP A 106 -5.04 5.66 16.92
N GLU A 107 -4.92 6.45 15.85
CA GLU A 107 -6.06 6.95 15.12
C GLU A 107 -6.65 5.94 14.12
N GLY A 108 -5.85 5.00 13.63
CA GLY A 108 -6.22 4.13 12.51
C GLY A 108 -6.25 4.86 11.15
N ALA A 109 -6.22 4.10 10.06
CA ALA A 109 -6.19 4.65 8.70
C ALA A 109 -7.57 4.98 8.14
N SER A 110 -8.63 4.37 8.68
CA SER A 110 -10.02 4.54 8.22
C SER A 110 -10.82 5.55 9.03
N LYS A 111 -10.21 6.23 10.01
CA LYS A 111 -10.87 7.31 10.76
C LYS A 111 -11.23 8.46 9.82
N ARG A 112 -12.52 8.61 9.54
CA ARG A 112 -13.05 9.74 8.79
C ARG A 112 -13.20 10.91 9.77
N ALA A 113 -12.61 12.07 9.46
CA ALA A 113 -12.90 13.29 10.20
C ALA A 113 -14.42 13.50 10.16
N VAL A 114 -15.04 13.64 11.34
CA VAL A 114 -16.47 13.95 11.43
C VAL A 114 -16.67 15.31 10.75
N GLN A 115 -17.11 15.29 9.49
CA GLN A 115 -17.53 16.52 8.83
C GLN A 115 -18.71 17.05 9.62
N ASN A 116 -18.60 18.31 10.07
CA ASN A 116 -19.65 19.01 10.80
C ASN A 116 -21.02 18.71 10.14
N PRO A 117 -22.02 18.24 10.88
CA PRO A 117 -23.34 17.91 10.31
C PRO A 117 -24.07 19.13 9.70
N SER A 118 -23.54 20.34 9.88
CA SER A 118 -24.01 21.59 9.31
C SER A 118 -23.31 22.02 8.00
N MET A 119 -22.37 21.24 7.47
CA MET A 119 -21.62 21.58 6.26
C MET A 119 -21.88 20.54 5.17
N ILE A 120 -22.69 20.89 4.17
CA ILE A 120 -22.80 20.12 2.93
C ILE A 120 -21.49 20.32 2.16
N ALA A 121 -20.51 19.47 2.41
CA ALA A 121 -19.33 19.39 1.56
C ALA A 121 -19.75 18.76 0.22
N VAL A 122 -20.21 19.59 -0.72
CA VAL A 122 -20.31 19.22 -2.14
C VAL A 122 -18.88 19.19 -2.70
N GLY A 123 -18.26 18.03 -2.58
CA GLY A 123 -17.03 17.68 -3.27
C GLY A 123 -16.94 16.18 -3.18
N SER A 124 -17.07 15.49 -4.32
CA SER A 124 -16.93 14.05 -4.44
C SER A 124 -15.53 13.63 -3.99
N GLN A 125 -15.33 13.49 -2.68
CA GLN A 125 -14.11 12.90 -2.15
C GLN A 125 -14.12 11.44 -2.56
N VAL A 126 -13.16 11.07 -3.41
CA VAL A 126 -12.91 9.68 -3.82
C VAL A 126 -12.83 8.84 -2.55
N SER A 127 -13.63 7.78 -2.49
CA SER A 127 -13.68 6.91 -1.30
C SER A 127 -12.32 6.27 -1.03
N VAL A 128 -12.06 5.89 0.23
CA VAL A 128 -10.82 5.19 0.59
C VAL A 128 -10.67 3.89 -0.20
N ALA A 129 -11.77 3.17 -0.44
CA ALA A 129 -11.80 1.98 -1.30
C ALA A 129 -11.37 2.27 -2.74
N GLU A 130 -11.90 3.32 -3.38
CA GLU A 130 -11.49 3.72 -4.74
C GLU A 130 -10.01 4.15 -4.79
N GLN A 131 -9.53 4.88 -3.77
CA GLN A 131 -8.12 5.22 -3.65
C GLN A 131 -7.25 3.96 -3.51
N LEU A 132 -7.66 3.00 -2.66
CA LEU A 132 -6.96 1.72 -2.50
C LEU A 132 -6.85 0.96 -3.83
N LEU A 133 -7.95 0.81 -4.57
CA LEU A 133 -7.95 0.13 -5.86
C LEU A 133 -7.05 0.83 -6.88
N THR A 134 -7.15 2.16 -6.97
CA THR A 134 -6.33 2.97 -7.87
C THR A 134 -4.84 2.76 -7.58
N ASN A 135 -4.44 2.82 -6.31
CA ASN A 135 -3.06 2.65 -5.90
C ASN A 135 -2.57 1.19 -6.01
N LEU A 136 -3.42 0.20 -5.77
CA LEU A 136 -3.10 -1.21 -6.01
C LEU A 136 -2.85 -1.48 -7.51
N HIS A 137 -3.66 -0.90 -8.39
CA HIS A 137 -3.47 -1.04 -9.84
C HIS A 137 -2.21 -0.33 -10.31
N ALA A 138 -1.92 0.87 -9.79
CA ALA A 138 -0.66 1.56 -10.05
C ALA A 138 0.55 0.73 -9.59
N ALA A 139 0.51 0.22 -8.35
CA ALA A 139 1.57 -0.62 -7.81
C ALA A 139 1.83 -1.87 -8.67
N LYS A 140 0.78 -2.58 -9.10
CA LYS A 140 0.94 -3.76 -9.97
C LYS A 140 1.66 -3.43 -11.28
N ARG A 141 1.37 -2.27 -11.89
CA ARG A 141 2.04 -1.82 -13.12
C ARG A 141 3.51 -1.50 -12.87
N ASP A 142 3.80 -0.69 -11.86
CA ASP A 142 5.16 -0.24 -11.57
C ASP A 142 6.05 -1.39 -11.08
N ILE A 143 5.48 -2.33 -10.32
CA ILE A 143 6.18 -3.56 -9.91
C ILE A 143 6.54 -4.43 -11.11
N ALA A 144 5.68 -4.52 -12.12
CA ALA A 144 6.00 -5.25 -13.34
C ALA A 144 7.21 -4.63 -14.05
N ALA A 145 7.21 -3.30 -14.21
CA ALA A 145 8.33 -2.56 -14.79
C ALA A 145 9.62 -2.70 -13.97
N LEU A 146 9.52 -2.64 -12.64
CA LEU A 146 10.67 -2.84 -11.74
C LEU A 146 11.28 -4.24 -11.91
N ARG A 147 10.45 -5.27 -12.06
CA ARG A 147 10.91 -6.66 -12.26
C ARG A 147 11.59 -6.87 -13.59
N GLU A 148 11.12 -6.25 -14.67
CA GLU A 148 11.75 -6.34 -15.98
C GLU A 148 13.20 -5.87 -15.90
N THR A 149 13.43 -4.71 -15.29
CA THR A 149 14.78 -4.18 -15.10
C THR A 149 15.64 -4.97 -14.11
N SER A 150 15.04 -5.69 -13.16
CA SER A 150 15.77 -6.54 -12.21
C SER A 150 16.23 -7.86 -12.83
N GLN A 151 15.62 -8.30 -13.95
CA GLN A 151 16.05 -9.51 -14.68
C GLN A 151 17.26 -9.27 -15.58
N GLU A 152 17.65 -8.01 -15.79
CA GLU A 152 18.83 -7.65 -16.57
C GLU A 152 20.15 -7.79 -15.79
N TRP A 153 20.08 -8.15 -14.51
CA TRP A 153 21.21 -8.31 -13.58
C TRP A 153 21.27 -9.74 -13.00
#